data_AF-A0A853BWF0-F1
#
_entry.id   AF-A0A853BWF0-F1
#
_cell.length_a   1.000
_cell.length_b   1.000
_cell.length_c   1.000
_cell.angle_alpha   90.00
_cell.angle_beta   90.00
_cell.angle_gamma   90.00
#
_symmetry.space_group_name_H-M   'P 1'
#
loop_
_entity.id
_entity.type
_entity.pdbx_description
1 polymer ?
#
loop_
_entity_poly.entity_id
_entity_poly.type
_entity_poly.pdbx_seq_one_letter_code
_entity_poly.pdbx_strand_id
1 'polypeptide(L)'
;MTLTRLLSVASLLVLALLPGFSAAHAEDGRPAGAPTVGAPYSLLQMNLCLSGAARCFPGTQYPKVVDEAVERILANDVNAVTLNEACSGDVEEIAERTGYHFRFTTIIYGGAPFVCRNPGARGVFVNAVLTKEAIRSSEEGAYSRFSGVEQRRWLCVTTARRIDVCTSHLSTDGEDPASTNSTQCRELSALLAARERPAIFAGDVNRRSSCAPEGFWTLTDAAATQAPGIQHAYGDLLAPTLEIEPATYTDHDVMVVRALVPRP
;
A
#
# COMPACT_ATOMS: atom_id res chain seq x y z
N MET A 1 -42.41 -43.80 -43.37
CA MET A 1 -42.63 -43.76 -44.83
C MET A 1 -42.77 -42.28 -45.17
N THR A 2 -41.94 -41.60 -45.94
CA THR A 2 -41.23 -41.99 -47.19
C THR A 2 -40.03 -41.07 -47.40
N LEU A 3 -38.99 -41.64 -48.01
CA LEU A 3 -37.75 -41.05 -48.52
C LEU A 3 -37.99 -39.94 -49.57
N THR A 4 -37.20 -38.87 -49.54
CA THR A 4 -36.72 -38.23 -50.77
C THR A 4 -35.29 -37.71 -50.59
N ARG A 5 -34.35 -38.32 -51.30
CA ARG A 5 -32.97 -37.85 -51.54
C ARG A 5 -32.98 -36.87 -52.70
N LEU A 6 -32.15 -35.83 -52.66
CA LEU A 6 -31.58 -35.19 -53.84
C LEU A 6 -30.16 -34.70 -53.51
N LEU A 7 -29.20 -35.20 -54.30
CA LEU A 7 -27.79 -34.83 -54.36
C LEU A 7 -27.61 -33.60 -55.27
N SER A 8 -26.65 -32.72 -54.96
CA SER A 8 -25.84 -31.91 -55.91
C SER A 8 -24.69 -31.25 -55.11
N VAL A 9 -23.46 -31.78 -55.18
CA VAL A 9 -22.33 -31.35 -56.04
C VAL A 9 -21.66 -30.02 -55.62
N ALA A 10 -20.51 -30.18 -54.96
CA ALA A 10 -19.24 -29.47 -55.01
C ALA A 10 -19.16 -27.96 -55.37
N SER A 11 -18.47 -27.20 -54.50
CA SER A 11 -17.32 -26.38 -54.89
C SER A 11 -16.44 -26.07 -53.68
N LEU A 12 -15.17 -26.49 -53.77
CA LEU A 12 -14.07 -26.11 -52.90
C LEU A 12 -13.72 -24.63 -53.11
N LEU A 13 -13.68 -23.85 -52.04
CA LEU A 13 -12.86 -22.63 -51.99
C LEU A 13 -11.98 -22.70 -50.75
N VAL A 14 -10.72 -23.05 -50.96
CA VAL A 14 -9.64 -22.93 -49.97
C VAL A 14 -9.13 -21.50 -50.08
N LEU A 15 -9.46 -20.65 -49.10
CA LEU A 15 -8.83 -19.35 -48.94
C LEU A 15 -7.81 -19.47 -47.81
N ALA A 16 -6.53 -19.64 -48.19
CA ALA A 16 -5.41 -19.52 -47.28
C ALA A 16 -5.19 -18.03 -46.96
N LEU A 17 -5.44 -17.63 -45.72
CA LEU A 17 -5.01 -16.35 -45.17
C LEU A 17 -4.03 -16.62 -44.03
N LEU A 18 -2.85 -16.05 -44.20
CA LEU A 18 -1.61 -16.28 -43.47
C LEU A 18 -1.76 -15.90 -41.98
N PRO A 19 -1.07 -16.60 -41.06
CA PRO A 19 -0.93 -16.12 -39.69
C PRO A 19 -0.15 -14.80 -39.71
N GLY A 20 -0.81 -13.73 -39.30
CA GLY A 20 -0.14 -12.48 -38.95
C GLY A 20 0.80 -12.76 -37.79
N PHE A 21 2.10 -12.80 -38.08
CA PHE A 21 3.12 -12.72 -37.04
C PHE A 21 3.01 -11.33 -36.41
N SER A 22 2.26 -11.23 -35.31
CA SER A 22 2.43 -10.12 -34.38
C SER A 22 3.89 -10.14 -33.96
N ALA A 23 4.64 -9.11 -34.37
CA ALA A 23 5.95 -8.84 -33.84
C ALA A 23 5.79 -8.68 -32.33
N ALA A 24 6.16 -9.72 -31.58
CA ALA A 24 6.41 -9.60 -30.16
C ALA A 24 7.50 -8.53 -30.03
N HIS A 25 7.13 -7.38 -29.49
CA HIS A 25 8.12 -6.49 -28.92
C HIS A 25 8.81 -7.29 -27.82
N ALA A 26 10.04 -7.73 -28.11
CA ALA A 26 10.96 -8.15 -27.10
C ALA A 26 11.13 -6.95 -26.17
N GLU A 27 10.40 -6.96 -25.05
CA GLU A 27 10.76 -6.11 -23.93
C GLU A 27 12.19 -6.46 -23.57
N ASP A 28 13.04 -5.46 -23.75
CA ASP A 28 14.45 -5.51 -23.45
C ASP A 28 14.59 -5.96 -21.99
N GLY A 29 15.00 -7.21 -21.79
CA GLY A 29 15.17 -7.88 -20.50
C GLY A 29 16.35 -7.32 -19.73
N ARG A 30 16.41 -5.99 -19.58
CA ARG A 30 17.44 -5.30 -18.82
C ARG A 30 17.23 -5.70 -17.36
N PRO A 31 18.21 -6.37 -16.73
CA PRO A 31 18.10 -6.70 -15.32
C PRO A 31 17.83 -5.40 -14.56
N ALA A 32 16.79 -5.39 -13.72
CA ALA A 32 16.49 -4.25 -12.87
C ALA A 32 17.77 -3.86 -12.12
N GLY A 33 18.26 -2.66 -12.42
CA GLY A 33 19.54 -2.19 -11.94
C GLY A 33 19.57 -2.14 -10.42
N ALA A 34 20.76 -2.32 -9.86
CA ALA A 34 20.99 -2.03 -8.45
C ALA A 34 20.52 -0.59 -8.12
N PRO A 35 20.06 -0.33 -6.89
CA PRO A 35 19.69 1.01 -6.47
C PRO A 35 20.81 2.01 -6.80
N THR A 36 20.49 3.05 -7.56
CA THR A 36 21.43 4.12 -7.85
C THR A 36 21.60 4.97 -6.60
N VAL A 37 22.79 4.93 -6.01
CA VAL A 37 23.16 5.74 -4.85
C VAL A 37 22.86 7.21 -5.09
N GLY A 38 22.25 7.87 -4.11
CA GLY A 38 21.90 9.29 -4.18
C GLY A 38 20.69 9.60 -5.07
N ALA A 39 20.07 8.59 -5.71
CA ALA A 39 18.82 8.80 -6.42
C ALA A 39 17.71 9.17 -5.43
N PRO A 40 16.77 10.05 -5.83
CA PRO A 40 15.63 10.39 -5.00
C PRO A 40 14.72 9.17 -4.79
N TYR A 41 14.19 9.07 -3.57
CA TYR A 41 13.13 8.16 -3.21
C TYR A 41 12.07 8.89 -2.38
N SER A 42 10.83 8.85 -2.81
CA SER A 42 9.72 9.52 -2.13
C SER A 42 8.60 8.54 -1.80
N LEU A 43 7.95 8.81 -0.67
CA LEU A 43 6.85 8.01 -0.14
C LEU A 43 5.72 8.93 0.30
N LEU A 44 4.48 8.57 -0.03
CA LEU A 44 3.27 9.23 0.44
C LEU A 44 2.50 8.30 1.39
N GLN A 45 2.12 8.79 2.57
CA GLN A 45 1.36 8.03 3.56
C GLN A 45 -0.01 8.67 3.79
N MET A 46 -1.05 7.84 3.78
CA MET A 46 -2.43 8.21 4.10
C MET A 46 -3.12 7.16 4.97
N ASN A 47 -3.77 7.57 6.05
CA ASN A 47 -4.86 6.82 6.67
C ASN A 47 -6.19 7.29 6.06
N LEU A 48 -6.92 6.38 5.39
CA LEU A 48 -8.11 6.73 4.60
C LEU A 48 -9.44 6.52 5.35
N CYS A 49 -9.42 5.89 6.53
CA CYS A 49 -10.62 5.67 7.34
C CYS A 49 -11.79 4.97 6.62
N LEU A 50 -11.48 4.09 5.66
CA LEU A 50 -12.44 3.55 4.68
C LEU A 50 -13.22 2.32 5.14
N SER A 51 -13.00 1.81 6.36
CA SER A 51 -13.61 0.55 6.85
C SER A 51 -15.14 0.45 6.70
N GLY A 52 -15.85 1.59 6.73
CA GLY A 52 -17.30 1.63 6.84
C GLY A 52 -17.84 1.39 8.26
N ALA A 53 -16.94 1.22 9.22
CA ALA A 53 -17.25 0.80 10.58
C ALA A 53 -16.71 1.78 11.63
N ALA A 54 -15.54 2.35 11.37
CA ALA A 54 -14.89 3.31 12.24
C ALA A 54 -15.68 4.62 12.32
N ARG A 55 -15.51 5.35 13.42
CA ARG A 55 -16.21 6.61 13.67
C ARG A 55 -15.81 7.73 12.71
N CYS A 56 -14.63 7.64 12.12
CA CYS A 56 -14.15 8.57 11.09
C CYS A 56 -14.83 8.37 9.74
N PHE A 57 -15.41 7.19 9.47
CA PHE A 57 -15.95 6.84 8.16
C PHE A 57 -16.99 7.84 7.60
N PRO A 58 -17.96 8.37 8.37
CA PRO A 58 -18.92 9.35 7.84
C PRO A 58 -18.26 10.63 7.26
N GLY A 59 -17.09 11.01 7.77
CA GLY A 59 -16.31 12.16 7.26
C GLY A 59 -15.69 11.91 5.88
N THR A 60 -15.60 10.64 5.46
CA THR A 60 -14.95 10.28 4.18
C THR A 60 -15.74 10.66 2.95
N GLN A 61 -17.04 10.92 3.10
CA GLN A 61 -17.94 11.23 1.99
C GLN A 61 -17.73 10.29 0.79
N TYR A 62 -17.59 8.99 1.07
CA TYR A 62 -17.30 7.97 0.06
C TYR A 62 -18.19 8.14 -1.19
N PRO A 63 -17.62 8.10 -2.42
CA PRO A 63 -16.23 7.72 -2.76
C PRO A 63 -15.20 8.87 -2.79
N LYS A 64 -15.52 10.09 -2.34
CA LYS A 64 -14.63 11.26 -2.53
C LYS A 64 -13.24 11.12 -1.93
N VAL A 65 -13.08 10.39 -0.82
CA VAL A 65 -11.75 10.09 -0.25
C VAL A 65 -10.87 9.26 -1.19
N VAL A 66 -11.46 8.40 -2.03
CA VAL A 66 -10.73 7.62 -3.05
C VAL A 66 -10.25 8.56 -4.15
N ASP A 67 -11.11 9.50 -4.58
CA ASP A 67 -10.74 10.52 -5.55
C ASP A 67 -9.60 11.41 -5.04
N GLU A 68 -9.70 11.90 -3.80
CA GLU A 68 -8.63 12.70 -3.18
C GLU A 68 -7.33 11.87 -3.07
N ALA A 69 -7.39 10.61 -2.66
CA ALA A 69 -6.20 9.76 -2.61
C ALA A 69 -5.50 9.65 -3.98
N VAL A 70 -6.25 9.45 -5.06
CA VAL A 70 -5.71 9.44 -6.43
C VAL A 70 -5.09 10.78 -6.80
N GLU A 71 -5.78 11.88 -6.51
CA GLU A 71 -5.28 13.24 -6.78
C GLU A 71 -3.95 13.51 -6.05
N ARG A 72 -3.83 13.12 -4.78
CA ARG A 72 -2.60 13.29 -3.99
C ARG A 72 -1.44 12.49 -4.55
N ILE A 73 -1.69 11.24 -4.96
CA ILE A 73 -0.66 10.38 -5.55
C ILE A 73 -0.16 10.97 -6.87
N LEU A 74 -1.07 11.43 -7.73
CA LEU A 74 -0.72 12.02 -9.02
C LEU A 74 -0.02 13.37 -8.86
N ALA A 75 -0.47 14.22 -7.94
CA ALA A 75 0.10 15.55 -7.70
C ALA A 75 1.52 15.47 -7.12
N ASN A 76 1.79 14.51 -6.24
CA ASN A 76 3.11 14.37 -5.60
C ASN A 76 4.12 13.54 -6.40
N ASP A 77 3.65 12.75 -7.37
CA ASP A 77 4.48 11.92 -8.24
C ASP A 77 5.47 11.01 -7.45
N VAL A 78 5.04 10.44 -6.32
CA VAL A 78 5.92 9.69 -5.42
C VAL A 78 6.40 8.33 -5.97
N ASN A 79 7.41 7.71 -5.35
CA ASN A 79 7.84 6.37 -5.74
C ASN A 79 6.99 5.25 -5.12
N ALA A 80 6.53 5.48 -3.89
CA ALA A 80 5.72 4.55 -3.13
C ALA A 80 4.60 5.25 -2.37
N VAL A 81 3.54 4.51 -2.08
CA VAL A 81 2.42 4.95 -1.27
C VAL A 81 2.17 3.89 -0.22
N THR A 82 1.96 4.30 1.02
CA THR A 82 1.40 3.45 2.07
C THR A 82 0.00 3.92 2.37
N LEU A 83 -0.92 2.97 2.54
CA LEU A 83 -2.30 3.26 2.91
C LEU A 83 -2.62 2.48 4.18
N ASN A 84 -3.16 3.18 5.17
CA ASN A 84 -3.83 2.56 6.31
C ASN A 84 -5.34 2.81 6.25
N GLU A 85 -6.05 1.94 6.96
CA GLU A 85 -7.50 1.86 6.96
C GLU A 85 -8.14 1.89 5.56
N ALA A 86 -7.55 1.19 4.60
CA ALA A 86 -8.07 1.09 3.24
C ALA A 86 -8.82 -0.24 3.01
N CYS A 87 -9.78 -0.21 2.09
CA CYS A 87 -10.47 -1.40 1.60
C CYS A 87 -9.81 -1.91 0.33
N SER A 88 -9.67 -3.23 0.18
CA SER A 88 -8.88 -3.82 -0.90
C SER A 88 -9.41 -3.47 -2.30
N GLY A 89 -10.73 -3.35 -2.48
CA GLY A 89 -11.31 -2.90 -3.75
C GLY A 89 -11.04 -1.43 -4.04
N ASP A 90 -11.08 -0.57 -3.02
CA ASP A 90 -10.72 0.85 -3.17
C ASP A 90 -9.21 1.00 -3.48
N VAL A 91 -8.35 0.15 -2.90
CA VAL A 91 -6.90 0.11 -3.23
C VAL A 91 -6.65 -0.33 -4.67
N GLU A 92 -7.38 -1.34 -5.14
CA GLU A 92 -7.30 -1.79 -6.54
C GLU A 92 -7.70 -0.67 -7.50
N GLU A 93 -8.78 0.05 -7.20
CA GLU A 93 -9.20 1.23 -7.99
C GLU A 93 -8.12 2.34 -7.99
N ILE A 94 -7.56 2.67 -6.83
CA ILE A 94 -6.47 3.66 -6.73
C ILE A 94 -5.26 3.22 -7.56
N ALA A 95 -4.87 1.95 -7.47
CA ALA A 95 -3.75 1.41 -8.22
C ALA A 95 -3.99 1.46 -9.74
N GLU A 96 -5.19 1.10 -10.20
CA GLU A 96 -5.59 1.20 -11.61
C GLU A 96 -5.52 2.64 -12.12
N ARG A 97 -6.08 3.59 -11.37
CA ARG A 97 -6.16 5.01 -11.76
C ARG A 97 -4.79 5.71 -11.74
N THR A 98 -3.84 5.21 -10.94
CA THR A 98 -2.50 5.80 -10.81
C THR A 98 -1.42 5.06 -11.60
N GLY A 99 -1.70 3.84 -12.06
CA GLY A 99 -0.74 2.96 -12.73
C GLY A 99 0.27 2.31 -11.78
N TYR A 100 0.00 2.27 -10.48
CA TYR A 100 0.91 1.69 -9.50
C TYR A 100 0.69 0.18 -9.35
N HIS A 101 1.76 -0.55 -9.05
CA HIS A 101 1.66 -1.92 -8.55
C HIS A 101 1.27 -1.91 -7.07
N PHE A 102 0.55 -2.92 -6.58
CA PHE A 102 0.17 -2.95 -5.16
C PHE A 102 0.29 -4.33 -4.50
N ARG A 103 0.39 -4.30 -3.17
CA ARG A 103 0.15 -5.43 -2.27
C ARG A 103 -0.74 -4.96 -1.12
N PHE A 104 -1.49 -5.90 -0.58
CA PHE A 104 -2.51 -5.64 0.43
C PHE A 104 -2.45 -6.73 1.51
N THR A 105 -2.61 -6.35 2.77
CA THR A 105 -2.82 -7.27 3.91
C THR A 105 -4.16 -6.98 4.55
N THR A 106 -4.81 -8.00 5.11
CA THR A 106 -6.12 -7.87 5.77
C THR A 106 -6.07 -8.21 7.26
N ILE A 107 -6.67 -7.38 8.12
CA ILE A 107 -6.84 -7.75 9.54
C ILE A 107 -7.76 -8.95 9.70
N ILE A 108 -7.58 -9.66 10.81
CA ILE A 108 -8.56 -10.63 11.32
C ILE A 108 -9.35 -9.96 12.45
N TYR A 109 -10.66 -9.89 12.31
CA TYR A 109 -11.58 -9.32 13.29
C TYR A 109 -12.54 -10.38 13.79
N GLY A 110 -12.47 -10.73 15.08
CA GLY A 110 -13.32 -11.77 15.65
C GLY A 110 -13.12 -13.15 15.01
N GLY A 111 -11.91 -13.45 14.51
CA GLY A 111 -11.55 -14.74 13.91
C GLY A 111 -11.78 -14.86 12.40
N ALA A 112 -12.25 -13.81 11.71
CA ALA A 112 -12.41 -13.80 10.26
C ALA A 112 -11.83 -12.51 9.63
N PRO A 113 -11.47 -12.52 8.32
CA PRO A 113 -11.10 -11.30 7.61
C PRO A 113 -12.19 -10.23 7.71
N PHE A 114 -11.80 -8.98 7.98
CA PHE A 114 -12.76 -7.89 8.13
C PHE A 114 -13.22 -7.37 6.77
N VAL A 115 -14.50 -7.56 6.46
CA VAL A 115 -15.13 -7.11 5.20
C VAL A 115 -15.54 -5.64 5.31
N CYS A 116 -15.15 -4.84 4.33
CA CYS A 116 -15.55 -3.44 4.24
C CYS A 116 -17.06 -3.30 3.97
N ARG A 117 -17.67 -2.30 4.62
CA ARG A 117 -19.13 -2.08 4.59
C ARG A 117 -19.49 -0.63 4.29
N ASN A 118 -20.77 -0.35 4.05
CA ASN A 118 -21.32 1.01 3.91
C ASN A 118 -20.60 1.94 2.89
N PRO A 119 -20.47 1.59 1.60
CA PRO A 119 -21.15 0.50 0.92
C PRO A 119 -20.39 -0.83 1.03
N GLY A 120 -21.11 -1.94 0.86
CA GLY A 120 -20.51 -3.27 0.74
C GLY A 120 -19.78 -3.45 -0.60
N ALA A 121 -19.26 -4.66 -0.84
CA ALA A 121 -18.56 -5.03 -2.08
C ALA A 121 -17.26 -4.26 -2.36
N ARG A 122 -16.65 -3.65 -1.33
CA ARG A 122 -15.34 -2.98 -1.41
C ARG A 122 -14.16 -3.87 -0.99
N GLY A 123 -14.40 -5.17 -0.83
CA GLY A 123 -13.41 -6.15 -0.42
C GLY A 123 -13.15 -6.17 1.11
N VAL A 124 -11.90 -6.40 1.51
CA VAL A 124 -11.47 -6.55 2.90
C VAL A 124 -10.57 -5.42 3.36
N PHE A 125 -10.38 -5.25 4.66
CA PHE A 125 -9.71 -4.09 5.25
C PHE A 125 -8.28 -4.35 5.73
N VAL A 126 -7.34 -3.44 5.42
CA VAL A 126 -6.65 -2.55 6.39
C VAL A 126 -5.49 -1.78 5.76
N ASN A 127 -4.48 -2.45 5.19
CA ASN A 127 -3.20 -1.82 4.83
C ASN A 127 -2.75 -2.21 3.43
N ALA A 128 -2.18 -1.25 2.71
CA ALA A 128 -1.60 -1.47 1.40
C ALA A 128 -0.27 -0.77 1.22
N VAL A 129 0.56 -1.32 0.34
CA VAL A 129 1.70 -0.63 -0.24
C VAL A 129 1.53 -0.61 -1.75
N LEU A 130 1.60 0.58 -2.34
CA LEU A 130 1.59 0.79 -3.78
C LEU A 130 2.95 1.34 -4.22
N THR A 131 3.45 0.93 -5.38
CA THR A 131 4.74 1.40 -5.92
C THR A 131 4.65 1.63 -7.42
N LYS A 132 5.28 2.71 -7.92
CA LYS A 132 5.42 2.92 -9.38
C LYS A 132 6.20 1.80 -10.06
N GLU A 133 7.17 1.26 -9.34
CA GLU A 133 8.05 0.21 -9.82
C GLU A 133 7.44 -1.16 -9.51
N ALA A 134 7.81 -2.17 -10.30
CA ALA A 134 7.37 -3.54 -10.05
C ALA A 134 7.75 -4.01 -8.63
N ILE A 135 6.79 -4.64 -7.95
CA ILE A 135 7.01 -5.32 -6.66
C ILE A 135 7.65 -6.69 -6.93
N ARG A 136 8.83 -6.92 -6.37
CA ARG A 136 9.61 -8.16 -6.54
C ARG A 136 9.22 -9.25 -5.56
N SER A 137 8.97 -8.86 -4.32
CA SER A 137 8.56 -9.74 -3.23
C SER A 137 7.75 -8.95 -2.22
N SER A 138 6.99 -9.67 -1.41
CA SER A 138 6.22 -9.09 -0.31
C SER A 138 6.18 -10.03 0.87
N GLU A 139 6.18 -9.45 2.07
CA GLU A 139 6.06 -10.14 3.35
C GLU A 139 4.98 -9.45 4.16
N GLU A 140 4.20 -10.24 4.90
CA GLU A 140 3.20 -9.72 5.83
C GLU A 140 3.13 -10.61 7.07
N GLY A 141 2.61 -10.05 8.16
CA GLY A 141 2.46 -10.80 9.40
C GLY A 141 1.53 -10.12 10.39
N ALA A 142 0.97 -10.93 11.29
CA ALA A 142 0.25 -10.43 12.45
C ALA A 142 1.22 -10.03 13.56
N TYR A 143 0.84 -9.01 14.31
CA TYR A 143 1.47 -8.77 15.60
C TYR A 143 1.08 -9.85 16.61
N SER A 144 1.97 -10.11 17.57
CA SER A 144 1.76 -11.16 18.58
C SER A 144 0.64 -10.83 19.55
N ARG A 145 0.34 -9.54 19.72
CA ARG A 145 -0.69 -9.04 20.63
C ARG A 145 -1.70 -8.16 19.90
N PHE A 146 -2.96 -8.31 20.29
CA PHE A 146 -4.08 -7.52 19.80
C PHE A 146 -4.95 -7.03 20.95
N SER A 147 -5.63 -5.90 20.71
CA SER A 147 -6.58 -5.30 21.65
C SER A 147 -8.00 -5.63 21.19
N GLY A 148 -8.84 -6.11 22.11
CA GLY A 148 -10.19 -6.55 21.80
C GLY A 148 -10.20 -7.70 20.80
N VAL A 149 -10.85 -7.49 19.65
CA VAL A 149 -11.08 -8.53 18.63
C VAL A 149 -10.30 -8.29 17.33
N GLU A 150 -9.49 -7.23 17.26
CA GLU A 150 -8.80 -6.79 16.04
C GLU A 150 -7.33 -7.23 16.01
N GLN A 151 -7.00 -8.26 15.23
CA GLN A 151 -5.63 -8.68 14.98
C GLN A 151 -4.99 -7.83 13.88
N ARG A 152 -4.23 -6.81 14.31
CA ARG A 152 -3.49 -5.89 13.43
C ARG A 152 -2.27 -6.56 12.80
N ARG A 153 -1.86 -6.04 11.64
CA ARG A 153 -0.85 -6.63 10.76
C ARG A 153 0.07 -5.58 10.15
N TRP A 154 1.27 -6.01 9.77
CA TRP A 154 2.23 -5.24 8.98
C TRP A 154 2.34 -5.82 7.56
N LEU A 155 2.79 -4.99 6.62
CA LEU A 155 3.08 -5.36 5.23
C LEU A 155 4.38 -4.68 4.80
N CYS A 156 5.27 -5.43 4.18
CA CYS A 156 6.47 -4.93 3.53
C CYS A 156 6.55 -5.45 2.09
N VAL A 157 7.05 -4.62 1.18
CA VAL A 157 7.31 -5.01 -0.22
C VAL A 157 8.72 -4.61 -0.60
N THR A 158 9.39 -5.44 -1.40
CA THR A 158 10.67 -5.09 -2.01
C THR A 158 10.43 -4.62 -3.45
N THR A 159 10.86 -3.40 -3.77
CA THR A 159 10.70 -2.83 -5.11
C THR A 159 11.73 -3.36 -6.11
N ALA A 160 11.55 -3.06 -7.41
CA ALA A 160 12.54 -3.35 -8.44
C ALA A 160 13.91 -2.70 -8.17
N ARG A 161 13.94 -1.55 -7.49
CA ARG A 161 15.17 -0.89 -7.01
C ARG A 161 15.74 -1.49 -5.71
N ARG A 162 15.17 -2.59 -5.21
CA ARG A 162 15.62 -3.27 -3.97
C ARG A 162 15.54 -2.37 -2.73
N ILE A 163 14.48 -1.57 -2.64
CA ILE A 163 14.13 -0.82 -1.43
C ILE A 163 12.95 -1.52 -0.78
N ASP A 164 13.02 -1.71 0.53
CA ASP A 164 11.91 -2.27 1.30
C ASP A 164 10.98 -1.14 1.75
N VAL A 165 9.73 -1.20 1.29
CA VAL A 165 8.68 -0.26 1.68
C VAL A 165 7.70 -0.97 2.60
N CYS A 166 7.57 -0.48 3.83
CA CYS A 166 6.76 -1.10 4.87
C CYS A 166 5.64 -0.17 5.36
N THR A 167 4.53 -0.77 5.78
CA THR A 167 3.44 -0.05 6.47
C THR A 167 2.82 -0.91 7.56
N SER A 168 2.20 -0.22 8.52
CA SER A 168 1.43 -0.83 9.58
C SER A 168 0.47 0.19 10.17
N HIS A 169 -0.59 -0.32 10.80
CA HIS A 169 -1.50 0.46 11.64
C HIS A 169 -1.48 -0.15 13.05
N LEU A 170 -1.01 0.56 14.08
CA LEU A 170 -0.84 -0.01 15.45
C LEU A 170 -2.03 0.28 16.36
N SER A 171 -2.27 -0.54 17.38
CA SER A 171 -3.42 -0.44 18.29
C SER A 171 -3.57 0.93 18.95
N THR A 172 -4.81 1.33 19.24
CA THR A 172 -5.17 2.64 19.80
C THR A 172 -5.17 2.68 21.32
N ASP A 173 -4.73 1.61 22.00
CA ASP A 173 -4.85 1.43 23.45
C ASP A 173 -3.77 2.16 24.28
N GLY A 174 -3.15 3.19 23.70
CA GLY A 174 -2.22 4.10 24.38
C GLY A 174 -0.80 3.58 24.50
N GLU A 175 0.09 4.41 25.07
CA GLU A 175 1.55 4.17 25.08
C GLU A 175 2.08 3.57 26.38
N ASP A 176 1.22 3.15 27.31
CA ASP A 176 1.65 2.49 28.53
C ASP A 176 2.56 1.29 28.21
N PRO A 177 3.62 1.01 29.00
CA PRO A 177 4.54 -0.10 28.70
C PRO A 177 3.86 -1.46 28.53
N ALA A 178 2.73 -1.65 29.22
CA ALA A 178 1.90 -2.84 29.19
C ALA A 178 0.78 -2.81 28.14
N SER A 179 0.66 -1.76 27.31
CA SER A 179 -0.34 -1.69 26.25
C SER A 179 -0.02 -2.62 25.08
N THR A 180 -1.04 -2.89 24.26
CA THR A 180 -0.88 -3.60 23.00
C THR A 180 -0.03 -2.79 22.05
N ASN A 181 -0.31 -1.48 21.89
CA ASN A 181 0.49 -0.59 21.06
C ASN A 181 1.99 -0.65 21.41
N SER A 182 2.37 -0.57 22.69
CA SER A 182 3.77 -0.66 23.11
C SER A 182 4.43 -1.99 22.79
N THR A 183 3.65 -3.08 22.77
CA THR A 183 4.13 -4.40 22.34
C THR A 183 4.35 -4.43 20.83
N GLN A 184 3.36 -3.98 20.06
CA GLN A 184 3.43 -3.93 18.60
C GLN A 184 4.53 -2.96 18.11
N CYS A 185 4.77 -1.86 18.83
CA CYS A 185 5.84 -0.91 18.54
C CYS A 185 7.23 -1.54 18.64
N ARG A 186 7.47 -2.38 19.66
CA ARG A 186 8.73 -3.15 19.77
C ARG A 186 8.88 -4.19 18.66
N GLU A 187 7.79 -4.86 18.30
CA GLU A 187 7.78 -5.81 17.19
C GLU A 187 8.04 -5.13 15.84
N LEU A 188 7.43 -3.97 15.60
CA LEU A 188 7.67 -3.14 14.41
C LEU A 188 9.14 -2.68 14.37
N SER A 189 9.70 -2.23 15.49
CA SER A 189 11.11 -1.86 15.59
C SER A 189 12.02 -3.03 15.20
N ALA A 190 11.78 -4.22 15.75
CA ALA A 190 12.54 -5.42 15.44
C ALA A 190 12.39 -5.86 13.96
N LEU A 191 11.18 -5.76 13.40
CA LEU A 191 10.91 -6.04 11.98
C LEU A 191 11.74 -5.15 11.06
N LEU A 192 11.76 -3.84 11.35
CA LEU A 192 12.51 -2.86 10.55
C LEU A 192 14.03 -3.01 10.73
N ALA A 193 14.51 -3.27 11.95
CA ALA A 193 15.92 -3.53 12.22
C ALA A 193 16.45 -4.78 11.49
N ALA A 194 15.58 -5.75 11.23
CA ALA A 194 15.94 -6.98 10.52
C ALA A 194 15.96 -6.84 8.99
N ARG A 195 15.65 -5.67 8.42
CA ARG A 195 15.71 -5.46 6.97
C ARG A 195 17.17 -5.40 6.52
N GLU A 196 17.50 -6.19 5.51
CA GLU A 196 18.84 -6.23 4.91
C GLU A 196 19.04 -5.19 3.79
N ARG A 197 17.96 -4.49 3.42
CA ARG A 197 17.92 -3.49 2.35
C ARG A 197 17.60 -2.13 2.94
N PRO A 198 17.95 -1.05 2.23
CA PRO A 198 17.43 0.27 2.56
C PRO A 198 15.92 0.20 2.70
N ALA A 199 15.43 0.63 3.86
CA ALA A 199 14.05 0.47 4.26
C ALA A 199 13.43 1.83 4.56
N ILE A 200 12.19 1.98 4.10
CA ILE A 200 11.35 3.11 4.45
C ILE A 200 9.99 2.58 4.91
N PHE A 201 9.57 3.05 6.07
CA PHE A 201 8.28 2.75 6.67
C PHE A 201 7.46 4.03 6.72
N ALA A 202 6.15 3.92 6.47
CA ALA A 202 5.21 4.90 6.98
C ALA A 202 3.86 4.29 7.32
N GLY A 203 3.22 4.83 8.35
CA GLY A 203 1.92 4.38 8.81
C GLY A 203 1.43 5.12 10.04
N ASP A 204 0.15 4.95 10.33
CA ASP A 204 -0.49 5.36 11.58
C ASP A 204 -0.09 4.41 12.72
N VAL A 205 0.77 4.90 13.60
CA VAL A 205 1.26 4.12 14.74
C VAL A 205 0.47 4.38 16.01
N ASN A 206 -0.59 5.20 15.98
CA ASN A 206 -1.46 5.53 17.12
C ASN A 206 -0.71 5.90 18.40
N ARG A 207 0.44 6.56 18.24
CA ARG A 207 1.33 6.95 19.33
C ARG A 207 2.21 8.11 18.89
N ARG A 208 2.68 8.90 19.85
CA ARG A 208 3.60 10.03 19.66
C ARG A 208 5.06 9.63 19.78
N SER A 209 5.38 8.66 20.64
CA SER A 209 6.77 8.20 20.77
C SER A 209 7.16 7.31 19.60
N SER A 210 8.40 7.43 19.12
CA SER A 210 8.89 6.67 17.96
C SER A 210 8.97 5.16 18.22
N CYS A 211 8.71 4.36 17.17
CA CYS A 211 9.04 2.94 17.09
C CYS A 211 10.27 2.66 16.24
N ALA A 212 10.93 3.69 15.69
CA ALA A 212 12.09 3.50 14.83
C ALA A 212 13.19 2.72 15.55
N PRO A 213 13.81 1.72 14.90
CA PRO A 213 15.01 1.09 15.45
C PRO A 213 16.19 2.06 15.48
N GLU A 214 17.26 1.69 16.17
CA GLU A 214 18.51 2.46 16.17
C GLU A 214 19.04 2.63 14.73
N GLY A 215 19.57 3.82 14.43
CA GLY A 215 20.07 4.17 13.09
C GLY A 215 19.01 4.66 12.12
N PHE A 216 17.72 4.48 12.42
CA PHE A 216 16.64 5.03 11.59
C PHE A 216 16.31 6.45 12.02
N TRP A 217 16.02 7.32 11.05
CA TRP A 217 15.39 8.60 11.32
C TRP A 217 13.91 8.42 11.69
N THR A 218 13.34 9.43 12.34
CA THR A 218 11.90 9.52 12.64
C THR A 218 11.37 10.86 12.15
N LEU A 219 10.30 10.80 11.35
CA LEU A 219 9.49 11.94 10.95
C LEU A 219 8.05 11.69 11.40
N THR A 220 7.36 12.71 11.90
CA THR A 220 5.99 12.58 12.42
C THR A 220 5.10 13.70 11.90
N ASP A 221 3.81 13.43 11.79
CA ASP A 221 2.78 14.42 11.47
C ASP A 221 2.41 15.32 12.66
N ALA A 222 3.34 15.63 13.57
CA ALA A 222 3.06 16.42 14.77
C ALA A 222 2.53 17.84 14.48
N ALA A 223 2.78 18.36 13.26
CA ALA A 223 2.26 19.64 12.79
C ALA A 223 0.97 19.53 11.95
N ALA A 224 0.39 18.33 11.82
CA ALA A 224 -0.91 18.15 11.18
C ALA A 224 -2.02 18.90 11.92
N THR A 225 -3.07 19.26 11.19
CA THR A 225 -4.29 19.82 11.76
C THR A 225 -5.18 18.70 12.29
N GLN A 226 -5.22 17.58 11.58
CA GLN A 226 -6.09 16.45 11.89
C GLN A 226 -5.27 15.30 12.48
N ALA A 227 -5.70 14.81 13.65
CA ALA A 227 -5.05 13.73 14.40
C ALA A 227 -3.50 13.87 14.52
N PRO A 228 -2.96 14.98 15.06
CA PRO A 228 -1.52 15.24 14.99
C PRO A 228 -0.67 14.28 15.82
N GLY A 229 0.45 13.89 15.23
CA GLY A 229 1.56 13.18 15.88
C GLY A 229 1.31 11.69 16.08
N ILE A 230 0.48 11.06 15.25
CA ILE A 230 0.24 9.61 15.30
C ILE A 230 0.62 8.90 14.00
N GLN A 231 0.76 9.61 12.88
CA GLN A 231 1.35 9.05 11.67
C GLN A 231 2.84 9.34 11.64
N HIS A 232 3.59 8.27 11.47
CA HIS A 232 5.04 8.31 11.52
C HIS A 232 5.62 7.76 10.22
N ALA A 233 6.81 8.25 9.88
CA ALA A 233 7.69 7.64 8.91
C ALA A 233 9.05 7.37 9.53
N TYR A 234 9.64 6.22 9.17
CA TYR A 234 10.96 5.79 9.61
C TYR A 234 11.78 5.35 8.40
N GLY A 235 13.10 5.44 8.47
CA GLY A 235 13.94 4.82 7.46
C GLY A 235 15.43 5.02 7.72
N ASP A 236 16.23 4.35 6.91
CA ASP A 236 17.70 4.46 6.88
C ASP A 236 18.22 5.13 5.58
N LEU A 237 17.30 5.66 4.77
CA LEU A 237 17.63 6.51 3.62
C LEU A 237 18.26 7.83 4.08
N LEU A 238 19.00 8.49 3.18
CA LEU A 238 19.75 9.70 3.48
C LEU A 238 18.88 10.96 3.34
N ALA A 239 19.20 11.97 4.15
CA ALA A 239 18.63 13.33 4.07
C ALA A 239 17.09 13.37 3.97
N PRO A 240 16.37 12.77 4.95
CA PRO A 240 14.92 12.74 4.92
C PRO A 240 14.32 14.14 5.11
N THR A 241 13.25 14.44 4.37
CA THR A 241 12.39 15.61 4.56
C THR A 241 10.94 15.18 4.64
N LEU A 242 10.13 15.97 5.34
CA LEU A 242 8.70 15.76 5.51
C LEU A 242 7.93 17.00 5.08
N GLU A 243 6.89 16.79 4.27
CA GLU A 243 5.82 17.73 4.03
C GLU A 243 4.50 17.13 4.56
N ILE A 244 3.66 17.95 5.16
CA ILE A 244 2.32 17.58 5.62
C ILE A 244 1.31 18.37 4.80
N GLU A 245 0.39 17.66 4.16
CA GLU A 245 -0.66 18.26 3.35
C GLU A 245 -2.03 18.06 4.02
N PRO A 246 -2.84 19.11 4.18
CA PRO A 246 -4.19 18.97 4.69
C PRO A 246 -5.03 18.02 3.82
N ALA A 247 -5.77 17.11 4.45
CA ALA A 247 -6.74 16.24 3.79
C ALA A 247 -8.18 16.73 4.00
N THR A 248 -9.05 16.49 3.04
CA THR A 248 -10.46 16.95 3.09
C THR A 248 -11.41 15.84 3.55
N TYR A 249 -11.19 14.62 3.07
CA TYR A 249 -12.12 13.49 3.22
C TYR A 249 -11.55 12.36 4.07
N THR A 250 -10.67 12.68 5.00
CA THR A 250 -10.24 11.79 6.09
C THR A 250 -9.89 12.66 7.29
N ASP A 251 -9.89 12.09 8.48
CA ASP A 251 -9.48 12.76 9.73
C ASP A 251 -7.96 12.71 9.97
N HIS A 252 -7.20 12.39 8.93
CA HIS A 252 -5.73 12.33 8.94
C HIS A 252 -5.17 13.15 7.79
N ASP A 253 -4.26 14.08 8.09
CA ASP A 253 -3.53 14.78 7.03
C ASP A 253 -2.53 13.84 6.34
N VAL A 254 -2.12 14.18 5.12
CA VAL A 254 -1.23 13.35 4.30
C VAL A 254 0.23 13.66 4.63
N MET A 255 1.06 12.63 4.75
CA MET A 255 2.52 12.79 4.90
C MET A 255 3.23 12.50 3.58
N VAL A 256 4.07 13.42 3.11
CA VAL A 256 4.95 13.21 1.97
C VAL A 256 6.39 13.25 2.43
N VAL A 257 7.06 12.10 2.31
CA VAL A 257 8.45 11.91 2.70
C VAL A 257 9.31 11.87 1.46
N ARG A 258 10.44 12.58 1.49
CA ARG A 258 11.44 12.55 0.43
C ARG A 258 12.81 12.27 1.05
N ALA A 259 13.58 11.40 0.42
CA ALA A 259 14.91 11.00 0.88
C ALA A 259 15.78 10.59 -0.31
N LEU A 260 17.03 10.23 -0.04
CA LEU A 260 17.99 9.76 -1.05
C LEU A 260 18.42 8.32 -0.74
N VAL A 261 18.55 7.52 -1.78
CA VAL A 261 19.00 6.13 -1.68
C VAL A 261 20.44 6.08 -1.14
N PRO A 262 20.72 5.31 -0.06
CA PRO A 262 22.05 5.24 0.53
C PRO A 262 23.02 4.46 -0.36
N ARG A 263 24.30 4.49 0.02
CA ARG A 263 25.28 3.54 -0.55
C ARG A 263 24.96 2.13 -0.05
N PRO A 264 25.03 1.09 -0.90
CA PRO A 264 24.96 -0.29 -0.45
C PRO A 264 26.12 -0.66 0.46
#